data_AF-A0A7X3VE54-F1
#
_entry.id   AF-A0A7X3VE54-F1
#
_cell.length_a   1.000
_cell.length_b   1.000
_cell.length_c   1.000
_cell.angle_alpha   90.00
_cell.angle_beta   90.00
_cell.angle_gamma   90.00
#
_symmetry.space_group_name_H-M   'P 1'
#
loop_
_entity.id
_entity.type
_entity.pdbx_description
1 polymer ?
#
loop_
_entity_poly.entity_id
_entity_poly.type
_entity_poly.pdbx_seq_one_letter_code
_entity_poly.pdbx_strand_id
1 'polypeptide(L)'
;PPPPPPPPPPPFFLSIRRPPTTTRVRAAAASVVYNTPAEDGAVEWIRRDYEFGDLERAFIAISNTGNAESDRQIYEEAKERNVILNVVDVTHLCTFIAPSVARRGEVTVATSTGGASPALARTFREKLESSRILEYADLAPVLSDARAELRRKGLRVPPDHWQACITEELLDTVQAGQSDKAFDLLMEGLLAGSELI
;
A
#
# COMPACT_ATOMS: atom_id res chain seq x y z
N PRO A 1 3.89 33.56 0.17
CA PRO A 1 2.58 32.91 0.41
C PRO A 1 2.71 31.43 0.07
N PRO A 2 2.12 30.50 0.83
CA PRO A 2 2.08 29.10 0.43
C PRO A 2 1.34 28.96 -0.91
N PRO A 3 1.72 28.00 -1.76
CA PRO A 3 1.00 27.74 -3.00
C PRO A 3 -0.46 27.36 -2.68
N PRO A 4 -1.42 27.73 -3.55
CA PRO A 4 -2.81 27.31 -3.37
C PRO A 4 -2.90 25.77 -3.32
N PRO A 5 -3.82 25.21 -2.52
CA PRO A 5 -4.04 23.77 -2.53
C PRO A 5 -4.43 23.32 -3.96
N PRO A 6 -4.04 22.09 -4.36
CA PRO A 6 -4.44 21.56 -5.66
C PRO A 6 -5.97 21.51 -5.75
N PRO A 7 -6.55 21.69 -6.94
CA PRO A 7 -8.00 21.55 -7.12
C PRO A 7 -8.45 20.14 -6.74
N PRO A 8 -9.67 19.99 -6.18
CA PRO A 8 -10.20 18.67 -5.86
C PRO A 8 -10.29 17.83 -7.14
N PRO A 9 -10.07 16.50 -7.06
CA PRO A 9 -10.23 15.63 -8.20
C PRO A 9 -11.69 15.69 -8.70
N PRO A 10 -11.90 15.62 -10.03
CA PRO A 10 -13.24 15.56 -10.62
C PRO A 10 -14.04 14.37 -10.08
N PRO A 11 -15.38 14.43 -10.09
CA PRO A 11 -16.19 13.43 -9.45
C PRO A 11 -16.10 12.06 -10.13
N PHE A 12 -15.98 11.01 -9.34
CA PHE A 12 -15.91 9.63 -9.83
C PHE A 12 -16.38 8.62 -8.77
N PHE A 13 -16.79 7.44 -9.20
CA PHE A 13 -17.03 6.30 -8.34
C PHE A 13 -16.27 5.09 -8.86
N LEU A 14 -15.53 4.39 -8.00
CA LEU A 14 -14.66 3.28 -8.35
C LEU A 14 -15.03 2.04 -7.53
N SER A 15 -15.18 0.88 -8.14
CA SER A 15 -15.28 -0.40 -7.45
C SER A 15 -14.27 -1.41 -7.98
N ILE A 16 -13.68 -2.21 -7.09
CA ILE A 16 -12.71 -3.24 -7.43
C ILE A 16 -13.31 -4.60 -7.07
N ARG A 17 -13.32 -5.53 -8.02
CA ARG A 17 -13.84 -6.90 -7.83
C ARG A 17 -12.74 -7.84 -7.35
N ARG A 18 -13.08 -8.81 -6.49
CA ARG A 18 -12.17 -9.88 -6.06
C ARG A 18 -11.85 -10.81 -7.24
N PRO A 19 -10.60 -11.22 -7.50
CA PRO A 19 -10.27 -12.05 -8.65
C PRO A 19 -10.36 -13.57 -8.34
N PRO A 20 -10.57 -14.40 -9.37
CA PRO A 20 -9.86 -15.68 -9.49
C PRO A 20 -8.49 -15.49 -10.18
N THR A 21 -8.33 -14.54 -11.10
CA THR A 21 -7.03 -14.30 -11.80
C THR A 21 -6.86 -12.91 -12.46
N THR A 22 -7.83 -11.99 -12.42
CA THR A 22 -7.65 -10.62 -12.98
C THR A 22 -8.49 -9.62 -12.21
N THR A 23 -7.86 -8.57 -11.68
CA THR A 23 -8.54 -7.45 -11.03
C THR A 23 -9.13 -6.56 -12.11
N ARG A 24 -10.46 -6.59 -12.28
CA ARG A 24 -11.18 -5.59 -13.08
C ARG A 24 -11.74 -4.50 -12.18
N VAL A 25 -11.43 -3.26 -12.51
CA VAL A 25 -11.91 -2.09 -11.81
C VAL A 25 -13.06 -1.50 -12.61
N ARG A 26 -14.25 -1.39 -12.01
CA ARG A 26 -15.43 -0.74 -12.62
C ARG A 26 -15.59 0.65 -12.05
N ALA A 27 -15.53 1.66 -12.90
CA ALA A 27 -15.73 3.04 -12.50
C ALA A 27 -17.01 3.62 -13.13
N ALA A 28 -17.96 4.09 -12.32
CA ALA A 28 -19.09 4.90 -12.78
C ALA A 28 -18.72 6.38 -12.62
N ALA A 29 -18.56 7.08 -13.75
CA ALA A 29 -17.79 8.31 -13.89
C ALA A 29 -16.32 8.13 -13.46
N ALA A 30 -15.37 8.30 -14.39
CA ALA A 30 -13.95 8.28 -14.12
C ALA A 30 -13.27 9.28 -15.05
N SER A 31 -12.52 10.21 -14.49
CA SER A 31 -11.27 10.65 -15.10
C SER A 31 -10.18 10.11 -14.22
N VAL A 32 -9.68 8.94 -14.59
CA VAL A 32 -8.53 8.34 -13.91
C VAL A 32 -7.31 9.15 -14.35
N VAL A 33 -6.78 10.00 -13.46
CA VAL A 33 -5.46 10.61 -13.68
C VAL A 33 -4.43 9.52 -13.41
N TYR A 34 -4.11 8.78 -14.46
CA TYR A 34 -2.92 7.97 -14.52
C TYR A 34 -1.71 8.87 -14.72
N ASN A 35 -0.69 8.76 -13.87
CA ASN A 35 0.68 9.12 -14.27
C ASN A 35 1.35 7.98 -15.09
N THR A 36 0.65 6.85 -15.26
CA THR A 36 1.03 5.68 -16.08
C THR A 36 -0.24 4.98 -16.58
N PRO A 37 -0.49 4.83 -17.89
CA PRO A 37 -1.73 4.22 -18.40
C PRO A 37 -2.03 2.90 -17.69
N ALA A 38 -3.29 2.66 -17.31
CA ALA A 38 -3.70 1.28 -17.04
C ALA A 38 -3.37 0.44 -18.27
N GLU A 39 -2.85 -0.76 -18.05
CA GLU A 39 -2.79 -1.77 -19.10
C GLU A 39 -4.19 -1.93 -19.71
N ASP A 40 -4.25 -2.03 -21.03
CA ASP A 40 -5.50 -2.12 -21.78
C ASP A 40 -6.40 -3.22 -21.19
N GLY A 41 -7.59 -2.83 -20.70
CA GLY A 41 -8.59 -3.76 -20.14
C GLY A 41 -8.58 -3.95 -18.62
N ALA A 42 -7.68 -3.32 -17.86
CA ALA A 42 -7.70 -3.36 -16.39
C ALA A 42 -8.86 -2.56 -15.78
N VAL A 43 -9.38 -1.56 -16.52
CA VAL A 43 -10.46 -0.68 -16.10
C VAL A 43 -11.61 -0.70 -17.10
N GLU A 44 -12.82 -0.88 -16.59
CA GLU A 44 -14.07 -0.71 -17.32
C GLU A 44 -14.68 0.65 -16.92
N TRP A 45 -14.78 1.55 -17.90
CA TRP A 45 -15.40 2.87 -17.68
C TRP A 45 -16.88 2.83 -18.06
N ILE A 46 -17.73 3.10 -17.07
CA ILE A 46 -19.18 3.23 -17.22
C ILE A 46 -19.51 4.72 -17.11
N ARG A 47 -19.82 5.36 -18.23
CA ARG A 47 -20.12 6.81 -18.27
C ARG A 47 -21.60 7.08 -18.01
N ARG A 48 -22.01 6.93 -16.75
CA ARG A 48 -23.30 7.36 -16.21
C ARG A 48 -23.18 7.62 -14.71
N ASP A 49 -24.23 8.18 -14.13
CA ASP A 49 -24.37 8.28 -12.68
C ASP A 49 -24.46 6.89 -12.04
N TYR A 50 -24.19 6.84 -10.73
CA TYR A 50 -24.32 5.63 -9.93
C TYR A 50 -25.78 5.13 -9.94
N GLU A 51 -25.94 3.81 -10.05
CA GLU A 51 -27.20 3.12 -9.92
C GLU A 51 -27.08 1.99 -8.90
N PHE A 52 -28.15 1.75 -8.13
CA PHE A 52 -28.20 0.59 -7.25
C PHE A 52 -27.95 -0.70 -8.05
N GLY A 53 -27.03 -1.54 -7.57
CA GLY A 53 -26.52 -2.71 -8.27
C GLY A 53 -25.08 -2.55 -8.75
N ASP A 54 -24.54 -1.33 -8.84
CA ASP A 54 -23.18 -1.09 -9.28
C ASP A 54 -22.12 -1.71 -8.35
N LEU A 55 -22.46 -1.88 -7.07
CA LEU A 55 -21.62 -2.57 -6.09
C LEU A 55 -21.73 -4.10 -6.12
N GLU A 56 -22.50 -4.68 -7.04
CA GLU A 56 -22.62 -6.12 -7.15
C GLU A 56 -21.24 -6.78 -7.40
N ARG A 57 -20.82 -7.66 -6.49
CA ARG A 57 -19.51 -8.35 -6.47
C ARG A 57 -18.30 -7.43 -6.28
N ALA A 58 -18.50 -6.17 -5.91
CA ALA A 58 -17.40 -5.32 -5.46
C ALA A 58 -16.82 -5.87 -4.15
N PHE A 59 -15.49 -5.84 -4.03
CA PHE A 59 -14.79 -6.09 -2.78
C PHE A 59 -14.55 -4.76 -2.04
N ILE A 60 -14.20 -3.71 -2.78
CA ILE A 60 -13.93 -2.37 -2.28
C ILE A 60 -14.50 -1.33 -3.25
N ALA A 61 -14.95 -0.19 -2.72
CA ALA A 61 -15.48 0.94 -3.44
C ALA A 61 -14.90 2.27 -2.90
N ILE A 62 -14.71 3.23 -3.80
CA ILE A 62 -14.29 4.60 -3.50
C ILE A 62 -15.32 5.52 -4.16
N SER A 63 -15.98 6.36 -3.36
CA SER A 63 -16.91 7.38 -3.85
C SER A 63 -16.29 8.76 -3.77
N ASN A 64 -16.33 9.48 -4.88
CA ASN A 64 -16.01 10.89 -4.98
C ASN A 64 -17.09 11.56 -5.83
N THR A 65 -18.38 11.25 -5.63
CA THR A 65 -19.43 11.78 -6.53
C THR A 65 -19.64 13.29 -6.39
N GLY A 66 -19.28 13.87 -5.25
CA GLY A 66 -19.59 15.26 -4.90
C GLY A 66 -21.08 15.50 -4.63
N ASN A 67 -21.90 14.44 -4.60
CA ASN A 67 -23.33 14.48 -4.37
C ASN A 67 -23.70 13.66 -3.13
N ALA A 68 -24.14 14.35 -2.08
CA ALA A 68 -24.44 13.74 -0.79
C ALA A 68 -25.55 12.66 -0.86
N GLU A 69 -26.51 12.78 -1.78
CA GLU A 69 -27.56 11.79 -1.95
C GLU A 69 -27.01 10.53 -2.64
N SER A 70 -26.18 10.68 -3.66
CA SER A 70 -25.49 9.56 -4.31
C SER A 70 -24.55 8.84 -3.33
N ASP A 71 -23.75 9.60 -2.55
CA ASP A 71 -22.85 9.03 -1.55
C ASP A 71 -23.60 8.24 -0.47
N ARG A 72 -24.79 8.70 -0.07
CA ARG A 72 -25.66 8.00 0.88
C ARG A 72 -26.22 6.71 0.29
N GLN A 73 -26.65 6.70 -0.98
CA GLN A 73 -27.13 5.50 -1.66
C GLN A 73 -26.01 4.45 -1.78
N ILE A 74 -24.81 4.90 -2.17
CA ILE A 74 -23.60 4.07 -2.23
C ILE A 74 -23.28 3.49 -0.85
N TYR A 75 -23.37 4.30 0.21
CA TYR A 75 -23.14 3.85 1.59
C TYR A 75 -24.11 2.74 2.02
N GLU A 76 -25.41 2.94 1.80
CA GLU A 76 -26.41 1.93 2.16
C GLU A 76 -26.21 0.62 1.38
N GLU A 77 -25.97 0.70 0.06
CA GLU A 77 -25.71 -0.50 -0.74
C GLU A 77 -24.40 -1.19 -0.31
N ALA A 78 -23.34 -0.42 -0.02
CA ALA A 78 -22.08 -0.99 0.45
C ALA A 78 -22.25 -1.74 1.77
N LYS A 79 -23.04 -1.18 2.69
CA LYS A 79 -23.37 -1.82 3.97
C LYS A 79 -24.19 -3.10 3.77
N GLU A 80 -25.20 -3.07 2.91
CA GLU A 80 -26.03 -4.24 2.57
C GLU A 80 -25.17 -5.39 1.99
N ARG A 81 -24.19 -5.05 1.15
CA ARG A 81 -23.36 -6.02 0.43
C ARG A 81 -22.04 -6.37 1.10
N ASN A 82 -21.75 -5.79 2.28
CA ASN A 82 -20.45 -5.90 2.96
C ASN A 82 -19.26 -5.47 2.09
N VAL A 83 -19.42 -4.38 1.34
CA VAL A 83 -18.36 -3.77 0.53
C VAL A 83 -17.57 -2.78 1.37
N ILE A 84 -16.24 -2.85 1.27
CA ILE A 84 -15.33 -1.88 1.90
C ILE A 84 -15.48 -0.54 1.16
N LEU A 85 -15.89 0.54 1.82
CA LEU A 85 -16.23 1.82 1.20
C LEU A 85 -15.42 2.96 1.80
N ASN A 86 -14.87 3.81 0.93
CA ASN A 86 -14.33 5.12 1.29
C ASN A 86 -15.05 6.19 0.49
N VAL A 87 -15.73 7.10 1.18
CA VAL A 87 -16.29 8.31 0.57
C VAL A 87 -15.30 9.45 0.82
N VAL A 88 -14.74 10.00 -0.25
CA VAL A 88 -13.73 11.06 -0.21
C VAL A 88 -14.28 12.25 0.56
N ASP A 89 -13.51 12.75 1.53
CA ASP A 89 -13.85 13.88 2.41
C ASP A 89 -15.10 13.71 3.30
N VAL A 90 -15.76 12.54 3.30
CA VAL A 90 -16.98 12.26 4.10
C VAL A 90 -16.77 11.06 5.04
N THR A 91 -15.93 11.25 6.06
CA THR A 91 -15.48 10.21 7.00
C THR A 91 -16.61 9.37 7.63
N HIS A 92 -17.77 9.95 7.92
CA HIS A 92 -18.89 9.23 8.57
C HIS A 92 -19.62 8.26 7.63
N LEU A 93 -19.40 8.35 6.31
CA LEU A 93 -19.88 7.41 5.30
C LEU A 93 -18.80 6.39 4.88
N CYS A 94 -17.64 6.40 5.53
CA CYS A 94 -16.58 5.44 5.26
C CYS A 94 -16.70 4.20 6.14
N THR A 95 -16.50 3.01 5.56
CA THR A 95 -16.17 1.79 6.32
C THR A 95 -14.66 1.52 6.38
N PHE A 96 -13.85 2.24 5.59
CA PHE A 96 -12.41 2.33 5.75
C PHE A 96 -11.85 3.72 5.44
N ILE A 97 -10.70 4.04 6.05
CA ILE A 97 -9.94 5.26 5.76
C ILE A 97 -8.70 4.90 4.98
N ALA A 98 -8.53 5.50 3.79
CA ALA A 98 -7.32 5.36 3.01
C ALA A 98 -6.12 5.93 3.80
N PRO A 99 -5.05 5.15 4.04
CA PRO A 99 -3.87 5.63 4.74
C PRO A 99 -2.97 6.49 3.85
N SER A 100 -2.06 7.23 4.47
CA SER A 100 -0.92 7.84 3.80
C SER A 100 0.19 6.80 3.67
N VAL A 101 0.69 6.57 2.45
CA VAL A 101 1.59 5.45 2.15
C VAL A 101 2.96 5.98 1.73
N ALA A 102 4.01 5.54 2.43
CA ALA A 102 5.41 5.68 2.03
C ALA A 102 5.89 4.34 1.44
N ARG A 103 6.66 4.38 0.35
CA ARG A 103 7.19 3.18 -0.31
C ARG A 103 8.64 3.37 -0.70
N ARG A 104 9.45 2.32 -0.51
CA ARG A 104 10.81 2.22 -1.02
C ARG A 104 11.08 0.76 -1.39
N GLY A 105 11.46 0.52 -2.65
CA GLY A 105 11.59 -0.83 -3.18
C GLY A 105 10.31 -1.65 -2.96
N GLU A 106 10.46 -2.83 -2.36
CA GLU A 106 9.37 -3.78 -2.06
C GLU A 106 8.64 -3.48 -0.74
N VAL A 107 9.16 -2.56 0.08
CA VAL A 107 8.60 -2.25 1.40
C VAL A 107 7.62 -1.10 1.31
N THR A 108 6.46 -1.28 1.95
CA THR A 108 5.41 -0.28 2.06
C THR A 108 5.08 -0.02 3.53
N VAL A 109 5.08 1.26 3.94
CA VAL A 109 4.68 1.71 5.28
C VAL A 109 3.43 2.57 5.14
N ALA A 110 2.34 2.16 5.79
CA ALA A 110 1.09 2.88 5.81
C ALA A 110 0.88 3.58 7.16
N THR A 111 0.60 4.87 7.14
CA THR A 111 0.28 5.68 8.32
C THR A 111 -1.16 6.17 8.24
N SER A 112 -1.91 6.04 9.33
CA SER A 112 -3.31 6.46 9.40
C SER A 112 -3.57 7.18 10.72
N THR A 113 -4.38 8.23 10.67
CA THR A 113 -4.90 8.93 11.85
C THR A 113 -6.35 8.57 12.14
N GLY A 114 -6.87 7.49 11.54
CA GLY A 114 -8.30 7.14 11.66
C GLY A 114 -9.25 8.23 11.15
N GLY A 115 -8.82 9.04 10.17
CA GLY A 115 -9.59 10.17 9.64
C GLY A 115 -9.49 11.47 10.46
N ALA A 116 -8.80 11.46 11.62
CA ALA A 116 -8.71 12.65 12.48
C ALA A 116 -7.90 13.82 11.86
N SER A 117 -6.83 13.53 11.10
CA SER A 117 -6.01 14.56 10.45
C SER A 117 -5.26 14.01 9.23
N PRO A 118 -5.82 14.20 8.01
CA PRO A 118 -5.12 13.89 6.77
C PRO A 118 -3.76 14.61 6.64
N ALA A 119 -3.67 15.84 7.15
CA ALA A 119 -2.43 16.62 7.15
C ALA A 119 -1.33 15.99 8.04
N LEU A 120 -1.70 15.40 9.18
CA LEU A 120 -0.74 14.70 10.04
C LEU A 120 -0.28 13.38 9.40
N ALA A 121 -1.19 12.61 8.80
CA ALA A 121 -0.83 11.40 8.05
C ALA A 121 0.14 11.71 6.89
N ARG A 122 -0.08 12.82 6.18
CA ARG A 122 0.84 13.32 5.16
C ARG A 122 2.21 13.68 5.75
N THR A 123 2.23 14.40 6.87
CA THR A 123 3.47 14.77 7.58
C THR A 123 4.29 13.54 7.97
N PHE A 124 3.64 12.47 8.46
CA PHE A 124 4.34 11.22 8.79
C PHE A 124 4.95 10.56 7.57
N ARG A 125 4.21 10.46 6.46
CA ARG A 125 4.73 9.92 5.21
C ARG A 125 5.95 10.70 4.73
N GLU A 126 5.87 12.02 4.64
CA GLU A 126 6.98 12.86 4.16
C GLU A 126 8.22 12.73 5.06
N LYS A 127 8.02 12.68 6.39
CA LYS A 127 9.12 12.43 7.33
C LYS A 127 9.73 11.05 7.13
N LEU A 128 8.90 9.99 7.01
CA LEU A 128 9.37 8.63 6.78
C LEU A 128 10.16 8.50 5.47
N GLU A 129 9.65 9.08 4.38
CA GLU A 129 10.31 9.08 3.06
C GLU A 129 11.70 9.72 3.09
N SER A 130 11.88 10.74 3.93
CA SER A 130 13.18 11.40 4.15
C SER A 130 14.06 10.77 5.24
N SER A 131 13.57 9.74 5.94
CA SER A 131 14.24 9.19 7.12
C SER A 131 15.07 7.94 6.80
N ARG A 132 16.16 7.77 7.56
CA ARG A 132 16.98 6.55 7.57
C ARG A 132 16.17 5.28 7.87
N ILE A 133 15.05 5.39 8.57
CA ILE A 133 14.16 4.27 8.90
C ILE A 133 13.63 3.60 7.64
N LEU A 134 13.16 4.38 6.66
CA LEU A 134 12.63 3.80 5.43
C LEU A 134 13.74 3.23 4.54
N GLU A 135 14.98 3.70 4.70
CA GLU A 135 16.13 3.21 3.94
C GLU A 135 16.47 1.75 4.24
N TYR A 136 16.12 1.23 5.42
CA TYR A 136 16.22 -0.21 5.72
C TYR A 136 15.42 -1.09 4.74
N ALA A 137 14.47 -0.51 3.98
CA ALA A 137 13.81 -1.20 2.89
C ALA A 137 14.78 -1.73 1.81
N ASP A 138 15.95 -1.09 1.65
CA ASP A 138 16.98 -1.52 0.72
C ASP A 138 17.57 -2.90 1.09
N LEU A 139 17.42 -3.33 2.34
CA LEU A 139 17.85 -4.65 2.80
C LEU A 139 16.91 -5.78 2.37
N ALA A 140 15.69 -5.49 1.90
CA ALA A 140 14.70 -6.52 1.60
C ALA A 140 15.20 -7.63 0.65
N PRO A 141 15.93 -7.32 -0.45
CA PRO A 141 16.47 -8.35 -1.34
C PRO A 141 17.48 -9.27 -0.63
N VAL A 142 18.50 -8.71 0.04
CA VAL A 142 19.55 -9.50 0.70
C VAL A 142 19.00 -10.35 1.84
N LEU A 143 18.01 -9.84 2.59
CA LEU A 143 17.33 -10.59 3.64
C LEU A 143 16.49 -11.75 3.07
N SER A 144 15.86 -11.55 1.91
CA SER A 144 15.11 -12.58 1.20
C SER A 144 16.05 -13.70 0.71
N ASP A 145 17.18 -13.33 0.10
CA ASP A 145 18.18 -14.27 -0.39
C ASP A 145 18.78 -15.09 0.76
N ALA A 146 19.15 -14.44 1.88
CA ALA A 146 19.68 -15.14 3.05
C ALA A 146 18.67 -16.14 3.64
N ARG A 147 17.38 -15.78 3.64
CA ARG A 147 16.31 -16.68 4.09
C ARG A 147 16.14 -17.88 3.16
N ALA A 148 16.26 -17.69 1.85
CA ALA A 148 16.22 -18.77 0.88
C ALA A 148 17.42 -19.73 1.07
N GLU A 149 18.59 -19.18 1.33
CA GLU A 149 19.82 -19.95 1.58
C GLU A 149 19.74 -20.79 2.85
N LEU A 150 19.29 -20.21 3.97
CA LEU A 150 19.11 -20.96 5.22
C LEU A 150 18.09 -22.09 5.09
N ARG A 151 16.99 -21.86 4.36
CA ARG A 151 16.02 -22.91 4.03
C ARG A 151 16.64 -24.03 3.22
N ARG A 152 17.45 -23.70 2.21
CA ARG A 152 18.18 -24.68 1.39
C ARG A 152 19.14 -25.54 2.22
N LYS A 153 19.77 -24.93 3.24
CA LYS A 153 20.66 -25.61 4.19
C LYS A 153 19.93 -26.35 5.32
N GLY A 154 18.61 -26.21 5.45
CA GLY A 154 17.85 -26.77 6.56
C GLY A 154 18.20 -26.17 7.92
N LEU A 155 18.64 -24.91 7.95
CA LEU A 155 19.04 -24.21 9.18
C LEU A 155 17.92 -23.29 9.66
N ARG A 156 17.80 -23.18 10.99
CA ARG A 156 16.90 -22.21 11.64
C ARG A 156 17.73 -21.21 12.42
N VAL A 157 17.34 -19.94 12.31
CA VAL A 157 17.89 -18.86 13.12
C VAL A 157 16.76 -18.32 14.01
N PRO A 158 17.00 -18.15 15.32
CA PRO A 158 16.01 -17.52 16.21
C PRO A 158 15.62 -16.12 15.74
N PRO A 159 14.35 -15.69 15.89
CA PRO A 159 13.89 -14.37 15.43
C PRO A 159 14.70 -13.19 16.00
N ASP A 160 15.07 -13.25 17.28
CA ASP A 160 15.83 -12.16 17.92
C ASP A 160 17.26 -12.08 17.38
N HIS A 161 17.87 -13.23 17.08
CA HIS A 161 19.20 -13.27 16.44
C HIS A 161 19.14 -12.71 15.02
N TRP A 162 18.09 -13.06 14.26
CA TRP A 162 17.84 -12.48 12.95
C TRP A 162 17.75 -10.95 13.01
N GLN A 163 16.98 -10.43 13.98
CA GLN A 163 16.81 -9.00 14.17
C GLN A 163 18.12 -8.31 14.55
N ALA A 164 18.98 -8.96 15.35
CA ALA A 164 20.29 -8.43 15.73
C ALA A 164 21.27 -8.32 14.55
N CYS A 165 21.11 -9.15 13.50
CA CYS A 165 21.92 -9.07 12.29
C CYS A 165 21.50 -7.94 11.33
N ILE A 166 20.37 -7.27 11.57
CA ILE A 166 19.92 -6.12 10.78
C ILE A 166 20.56 -4.85 11.37
N THR A 167 21.69 -4.45 10.80
CA THR A 167 22.52 -3.34 11.31
C THR A 167 22.66 -2.19 10.30
N GLU A 168 23.11 -1.02 10.79
CA GLU A 168 23.46 0.10 9.91
C GLU A 168 24.63 -0.23 8.98
N GLU A 169 25.62 -1.01 9.45
CA GLU A 169 26.74 -1.46 8.61
C GLU A 169 26.28 -2.31 7.43
N LEU A 170 25.32 -3.20 7.66
CA LEU A 170 24.72 -4.00 6.59
C LEU A 170 24.01 -3.09 5.58
N LEU A 171 23.23 -2.12 6.06
CA LEU A 171 22.55 -1.14 5.23
C LEU A 171 23.54 -0.31 4.39
N ASP A 172 24.59 0.21 5.00
CA ASP A 172 25.62 0.99 4.34
C ASP A 172 26.31 0.16 3.24
N THR A 173 26.60 -1.11 3.52
CA THR A 173 27.23 -2.04 2.56
C THR A 173 26.33 -2.29 1.34
N VAL A 174 25.02 -2.50 1.57
CA VAL A 174 24.04 -2.64 0.47
C VAL A 174 23.96 -1.35 -0.35
N GLN A 175 23.87 -0.19 0.30
CA GLN A 175 23.76 1.11 -0.38
C GLN A 175 25.04 1.52 -1.12
N ALA A 176 26.20 1.01 -0.72
CA ALA A 176 27.45 1.13 -1.45
C ALA A 176 27.52 0.23 -2.70
N GLY A 177 26.47 -0.55 -3.00
CA GLY A 177 26.40 -1.48 -4.13
C GLY A 177 27.22 -2.76 -3.93
N GLN A 178 27.60 -3.07 -2.69
CA GLN A 178 28.44 -4.24 -2.35
C GLN A 178 27.55 -5.43 -1.96
N SER A 179 26.64 -5.84 -2.86
CA SER A 179 25.61 -6.86 -2.57
C SER A 179 26.19 -8.20 -2.11
N ASP A 180 27.23 -8.72 -2.78
CA ASP A 180 27.86 -9.99 -2.39
C ASP A 180 28.46 -9.91 -0.98
N LYS A 181 29.17 -8.81 -0.68
CA LYS A 181 29.75 -8.58 0.65
C LYS A 181 28.68 -8.43 1.73
N ALA A 182 27.59 -7.73 1.44
CA ALA A 182 26.47 -7.59 2.37
C ALA A 182 25.82 -8.95 2.66
N PHE A 183 25.66 -9.79 1.64
CA PHE A 183 25.16 -11.14 1.79
C PHE A 183 26.08 -12.00 2.65
N ASP A 184 27.39 -11.99 2.38
CA ASP A 184 28.37 -12.74 3.17
C ASP A 184 28.39 -12.30 4.63
N LEU A 185 28.40 -10.98 4.88
CA LEU A 185 28.35 -10.39 6.22
C LEU A 185 27.09 -10.85 6.98
N LEU A 186 25.93 -10.77 6.34
CA LEU A 186 24.66 -11.20 6.92
C LEU A 186 24.68 -12.70 7.22
N MET A 187 25.14 -13.53 6.28
CA MET A 187 25.18 -14.98 6.44
C MET A 187 26.14 -15.40 7.54
N GLU A 188 27.31 -14.79 7.66
CA GLU A 188 28.25 -15.04 8.77
C GLU A 188 27.60 -14.76 10.12
N GLY A 189 26.96 -13.60 10.26
CA GLY A 189 26.22 -13.23 11.47
C GLY A 189 25.10 -14.20 11.80
N LEU A 190 24.27 -14.57 10.82
CA LEU A 190 23.15 -15.49 11.00
C LEU A 190 23.61 -16.90 11.38
N LEU A 191 24.68 -17.40 10.77
CA LEU A 191 25.21 -18.74 11.05
C LEU A 191 25.79 -18.86 12.46
N ALA A 192 26.38 -17.79 12.99
CA ALA A 192 26.93 -17.75 14.35
C ALA A 192 25.88 -18.00 15.46
N GLY A 193 24.59 -17.74 15.18
CA GLY A 193 23.47 -18.03 16.08
C GLY A 193 22.47 -19.03 15.53
N SER A 194 22.87 -19.84 14.54
CA SER A 194 21.99 -20.83 13.91
C SER A 194 21.93 -22.15 14.68
N GLU A 195 20.76 -22.79 14.64
CA GLU A 195 20.51 -24.13 15.19
C GLU A 195 20.16 -25.08 14.02
N LEU A 196 20.62 -26.34 14.13
CA LEU A 196 20.23 -27.41 13.21
C LEU A 196 18.75 -27.78 13.45
N ILE A 197 18.00 -27.97 12.37
CA ILE A 197 16.62 -28.48 12.40
C ILE A 197 16.64 -30.00 12.39
#